data_AF-A0A1H4XYU5-F1
#
_entry.id   AF-A0A1H4XYU5-F1
#
_cell.length_a   1.000
_cell.length_b   1.000
_cell.length_c   1.000
_cell.angle_alpha   90.00
_cell.angle_beta   90.00
_cell.angle_gamma   90.00
#
_symmetry.space_group_name_H-M   'P 1'
#
loop_
_entity.id
_entity.type
_entity.pdbx_description
1 polymer ?
#
loop_
_entity_poly.entity_id
_entity_poly.type
_entity_poly.pdbx_seq_one_letter_code
_entity_poly.pdbx_strand_id
1 'polypeptide(L)'
;MTHSAQKRSEQALVLLSPATLRLLREIAQRDTGAGVAFSSAPHGRWQMDGTTYRVNARTFHPLDAADFIDVGNGHTDRVKVTAAGRAYLCALNGRTSA
;
A
#
# COMPACT_ATOMS: atom_id res chain seq x y z
N MET A 1 0.14 -13.57 -34.63
CA MET A 1 0.47 -12.15 -34.42
C MET A 1 -0.82 -11.43 -34.03
N THR A 2 -0.78 -10.69 -32.90
CA THR A 2 -1.67 -9.57 -32.49
C THR A 2 -3.19 -9.83 -32.51
N HIS A 3 -3.94 -9.76 -31.39
CA HIS A 3 -4.19 -8.62 -30.51
C HIS A 3 -4.72 -9.17 -29.15
N SER A 4 -4.14 -8.91 -27.97
CA SER A 4 -4.14 -7.65 -27.19
C SER A 4 -5.47 -6.91 -27.24
N ALA A 5 -6.29 -6.98 -26.17
CA ALA A 5 -7.18 -5.88 -25.69
C ALA A 5 -8.38 -6.28 -24.78
N GLN A 6 -8.43 -7.44 -24.11
CA GLN A 6 -9.65 -7.81 -23.36
C GLN A 6 -9.47 -8.26 -21.90
N LYS A 7 -8.43 -7.79 -21.22
CA LYS A 7 -8.45 -7.64 -19.75
C LYS A 7 -8.41 -6.17 -19.36
N ARG A 8 -9.31 -5.39 -19.95
CA ARG A 8 -9.86 -4.20 -19.32
C ARG A 8 -10.80 -4.70 -18.22
N SER A 9 -10.23 -5.43 -17.26
CA SER A 9 -10.91 -5.81 -16.04
C SER A 9 -11.32 -4.50 -15.43
N GLU A 10 -12.61 -4.21 -15.51
CA GLU A 10 -13.35 -3.52 -14.48
C GLU A 10 -12.66 -3.85 -13.15
N GLN A 11 -11.77 -2.95 -12.71
CA GLN A 11 -11.08 -3.12 -11.45
C GLN A 11 -12.18 -2.93 -10.43
N ALA A 12 -12.83 -4.04 -10.06
CA ALA A 12 -13.66 -4.12 -8.87
C ALA A 12 -12.78 -3.56 -7.77
N LEU A 13 -13.10 -2.33 -7.35
CA LEU A 13 -12.22 -1.58 -6.49
C LEU A 13 -12.13 -2.38 -5.20
N VAL A 14 -10.99 -3.02 -4.95
CA VAL A 14 -10.82 -3.85 -3.76
C VAL A 14 -11.08 -2.94 -2.57
N LEU A 15 -12.18 -3.22 -1.85
CA LEU A 15 -12.56 -2.45 -0.68
C LEU A 15 -11.60 -2.83 0.44
N LEU A 16 -10.58 -1.98 0.64
CA LEU A 16 -9.64 -2.13 1.73
C LEU A 16 -10.33 -1.84 3.05
N SER A 17 -9.96 -2.60 4.10
CA SER A 17 -10.36 -2.26 5.45
C SER A 17 -9.87 -0.85 5.83
N PRO A 18 -10.52 -0.14 6.77
CA PRO A 18 -10.06 1.18 7.20
C PRO A 18 -8.60 1.21 7.66
N ALA A 19 -8.14 0.16 8.35
CA ALA A 19 -6.76 0.05 8.80
C ALA A 19 -5.77 -0.13 7.64
N THR A 20 -6.14 -0.96 6.65
CA THR A 20 -5.35 -1.21 5.46
C THR A 20 -5.26 0.03 4.56
N LEU A 21 -6.38 0.73 4.37
CA LEU A 21 -6.39 2.00 3.64
C LEU A 21 -5.56 3.07 4.36
N ARG A 22 -5.65 3.15 5.69
CA ARG A 22 -4.82 4.07 6.47
C ARG A 22 -3.34 3.77 6.27
N LEU A 23 -2.93 2.51 6.36
CA LEU A 23 -1.54 2.12 6.12
C LEU A 23 -1.04 2.57 4.75
N LEU A 24 -1.82 2.30 3.69
CA LEU A 24 -1.48 2.71 2.32
C LEU A 24 -1.31 4.24 2.21
N ARG A 25 -2.19 5.02 2.84
CA ARG A 25 -2.09 6.49 2.87
C ARG A 25 -0.85 6.98 3.61
N GLU A 26 -0.55 6.41 4.78
CA GLU A 26 0.60 6.82 5.60
C GLU A 26 1.93 6.55 4.88
N ILE A 27 2.03 5.42 4.17
CA ILE A 27 3.18 5.08 3.32
C ILE A 27 3.25 6.05 2.15
N ALA A 28 2.16 6.24 1.39
CA ALA A 28 2.15 7.09 0.21
C ALA A 28 2.48 8.57 0.51
N GLN A 29 2.12 9.06 1.69
CA GLN A 29 2.46 10.42 2.13
C GLN A 29 3.95 10.62 2.41
N ARG A 30 4.67 9.56 2.81
CA ARG A 30 6.06 9.62 3.25
C ARG A 30 7.05 9.02 2.26
N ASP A 31 6.55 8.20 1.34
CA ASP A 31 7.37 7.60 0.31
C ASP A 31 7.79 8.65 -0.73
N THR A 32 9.01 9.14 -0.59
CA THR A 32 9.69 10.05 -1.52
C THR A 32 10.33 9.34 -2.71
N GLY A 33 10.07 8.03 -2.89
CA GLY A 33 10.70 7.16 -3.90
C GLY A 33 11.81 6.27 -3.32
N ALA A 34 12.32 6.61 -2.14
CA ALA A 34 13.27 5.80 -1.40
C ALA A 34 12.61 4.69 -0.55
N GLY A 35 11.28 4.69 -0.44
CA GLY A 35 10.51 3.84 0.46
C GLY A 35 10.55 4.32 1.91
N VAL A 36 9.66 3.74 2.72
CA VAL A 36 9.47 4.04 4.13
C VAL A 36 10.00 2.89 4.97
N ALA A 37 10.88 3.19 5.92
CA ALA A 37 11.42 2.20 6.83
C ALA A 37 10.43 1.85 7.94
N PHE A 38 10.40 0.57 8.30
CA PHE A 38 9.64 0.06 9.43
C PHE A 38 10.55 -0.76 10.34
N SER A 39 10.38 -0.60 11.63
CA SER A 39 11.07 -1.37 12.66
C SER A 39 10.09 -2.30 13.38
N SER A 40 10.60 -3.47 13.80
CA SER A 40 9.81 -4.42 14.58
C SER A 40 9.41 -3.81 15.93
N ALA A 41 8.14 -3.94 16.28
CA ALA A 41 7.57 -3.51 17.55
C ALA A 41 6.85 -4.67 18.26
N PRO A 42 6.65 -4.59 19.59
CA PRO A 42 6.00 -5.66 20.34
C PRO A 42 4.62 -6.07 19.78
N HIS A 43 4.26 -7.33 20.02
CA HIS A 43 2.97 -7.93 19.64
C HIS A 43 2.74 -8.04 18.12
N GLY A 44 3.79 -8.36 17.35
CA GLY A 44 3.68 -8.59 15.90
C GLY A 44 3.30 -7.32 15.13
N ARG A 45 3.74 -6.17 15.63
CA ARG A 45 3.47 -4.86 15.02
C ARG A 45 4.74 -4.32 14.39
N TRP A 46 4.58 -3.50 13.38
CA TRP A 46 5.67 -2.71 12.81
C TRP A 46 5.42 -1.24 13.12
N GLN A 47 6.48 -0.54 13.50
CA GLN A 47 6.48 0.90 13.72
C GLN A 47 7.13 1.58 12.51
N MET A 48 6.47 2.59 11.97
CA MET A 48 7.03 3.41 10.91
C MET A 48 8.12 4.32 11.49
N ASP A 49 9.31 4.26 10.92
CA ASP A 49 10.46 5.02 11.42
C ASP A 49 10.21 6.52 11.38
N GLY A 50 10.72 7.23 12.39
CA GLY A 50 10.49 8.67 12.56
C GLY A 50 9.07 9.03 13.02
N THR A 51 8.22 8.04 13.35
CA THR A 51 6.85 8.28 13.85
C THR A 51 6.50 7.36 15.02
N THR A 52 5.40 7.65 15.70
CA THR A 52 4.76 6.75 16.68
C THR A 52 3.73 5.82 16.04
N TYR A 53 3.58 5.87 14.70
CA TYR A 53 2.60 5.07 13.99
C TYR A 53 2.99 3.59 14.02
N ARG A 54 2.10 2.78 14.60
CA ARG A 54 2.24 1.33 14.72
C ARG A 54 1.08 0.63 14.06
N VAL A 55 1.36 -0.42 13.31
CA VAL A 55 0.36 -1.21 12.59
C VAL A 55 0.66 -2.70 12.75
N ASN A 56 -0.36 -3.56 12.69
CA ASN A 56 -0.15 -5.00 12.70
C ASN A 56 0.56 -5.44 11.40
N ALA A 57 1.56 -6.32 11.50
CA ALA A 57 2.26 -6.82 10.31
C ALA A 57 1.31 -7.50 9.30
N ARG A 58 0.23 -8.13 9.77
CA ARG A 58 -0.79 -8.74 8.90
C ARG A 58 -1.56 -7.72 8.05
N THR A 59 -1.56 -6.44 8.42
CA THR A 59 -2.22 -5.38 7.65
C THR A 59 -1.50 -5.09 6.32
N PHE A 60 -0.24 -5.50 6.19
CA PHE A 60 0.53 -5.39 4.94
C PHE A 60 0.11 -6.43 3.90
N HIS A 61 -0.24 -7.65 4.32
CA HIS A 61 -0.59 -8.76 3.43
C HIS A 61 -1.66 -8.42 2.36
N PRO A 62 -2.80 -7.79 2.68
CA PRO A 62 -3.77 -7.43 1.65
C PRO A 62 -3.29 -6.32 0.69
N LEU A 63 -2.33 -5.48 1.09
CA LEU A 63 -1.74 -4.48 0.20
C LEU A 63 -0.71 -5.09 -0.73
N ASP A 64 0.13 -5.99 -0.20
CA ASP A 64 1.13 -6.74 -0.96
C ASP A 64 0.46 -7.68 -1.97
N ALA A 65 -0.55 -8.44 -1.54
CA ALA A 65 -1.32 -9.33 -2.42
C ALA A 65 -2.08 -8.59 -3.55
N ALA A 66 -2.37 -7.29 -3.35
CA ALA A 66 -3.00 -6.43 -4.36
C ALA A 66 -1.98 -5.61 -5.17
N ASP A 67 -0.68 -5.82 -4.97
CA ASP A 67 0.41 -5.07 -5.59
C ASP A 67 0.31 -3.55 -5.34
N PHE A 68 -0.22 -3.12 -4.19
CA PHE A 68 -0.33 -1.71 -3.82
C PHE A 68 0.91 -1.17 -3.12
N ILE A 69 1.68 -2.06 -2.50
CA ILE A 69 2.96 -1.76 -1.89
C ILE A 69 3.97 -2.83 -2.29
N ASP A 70 5.24 -2.44 -2.29
CA ASP A 70 6.38 -3.35 -2.37
C ASP A 70 7.01 -3.40 -0.97
N VAL A 71 6.94 -4.56 -0.31
CA VAL A 71 7.47 -4.79 1.04
C VAL A 71 8.92 -5.32 0.99
N GLY A 72 9.50 -5.51 -0.20
CA GLY A 72 10.81 -6.12 -0.40
C GLY A 72 10.91 -7.50 0.25
N ASN A 73 11.98 -7.75 1.01
CA ASN A 73 12.19 -8.98 1.77
C ASN A 73 11.41 -9.09 3.09
N GLY A 74 10.53 -8.13 3.39
CA GLY A 74 9.59 -8.21 4.52
C GLY A 74 10.18 -8.00 5.91
N HIS A 75 11.48 -7.67 6.06
CA HIS A 75 12.08 -7.52 7.40
C HIS A 75 13.04 -6.33 7.55
N THR A 76 13.67 -5.88 6.46
CA THR A 76 14.66 -4.79 6.50
C THR A 76 14.52 -3.80 5.36
N ASP A 77 13.85 -4.21 4.29
CA ASP A 77 13.65 -3.35 3.14
C ASP A 77 12.61 -2.27 3.42
N ARG A 78 12.84 -1.12 2.78
CA ARG A 78 11.92 0.01 2.85
C ARG A 78 10.68 -0.31 2.02
N VAL A 79 9.52 -0.12 2.63
CA VAL A 79 8.23 -0.35 1.99
C VAL A 79 7.92 0.82 1.05
N LYS A 80 7.67 0.53 -0.22
CA LYS A 80 7.36 1.52 -1.25
C LYS A 80 5.90 1.43 -1.67
N VAL A 81 5.29 2.55 -2.03
CA VAL A 81 3.99 2.49 -2.70
C VAL A 81 4.22 2.29 -4.20
N THR A 82 3.56 1.29 -4.78
CA THR A 82 3.67 0.98 -6.20
C THR A 82 2.87 1.97 -7.06
N ALA A 83 2.99 1.88 -8.38
CA ALA A 83 2.14 2.62 -9.30
C ALA A 83 0.65 2.28 -9.11
N ALA A 84 0.32 1.01 -8.88
CA ALA A 84 -1.06 0.56 -8.65
C ALA A 84 -1.63 1.11 -7.34
N GLY A 85 -0.83 1.13 -6.25
CA GLY A 85 -1.23 1.73 -4.98
C GLY A 85 -1.51 3.23 -5.09
N ARG A 86 -0.66 3.97 -5.83
CA ARG A 86 -0.88 5.41 -6.10
C ARG A 86 -2.15 5.62 -6.94
N ALA A 87 -2.35 4.83 -8.00
CA ALA A 87 -3.54 4.92 -8.84
C ALA A 87 -4.83 4.63 -8.05
N TYR A 88 -4.81 3.64 -7.16
CA TYR A 88 -5.92 3.33 -6.26
C TYR A 88 -6.29 4.51 -5.35
N LEU A 89 -5.30 5.15 -4.73
CA LEU A 89 -5.53 6.35 -3.90
C LEU A 89 -6.09 7.52 -4.72
N CYS A 90 -5.58 7.74 -5.94
CA CYS A 90 -6.10 8.76 -6.84
C CYS A 90 -7.57 8.50 -7.21
N ALA A 91 -7.94 7.24 -7.50
CA ALA A 91 -9.32 6.87 -7.83
C ALA A 91 -10.28 7.09 -6.65
N LEU A 92 -9.85 6.81 -5.42
CA LEU A 92 -10.64 7.10 -4.21
C LEU A 92 -10.84 8.61 -3.98
N ASN A 93 -9.79 9.40 -4.15
CA ASN A 93 -9.87 10.85 -3.97
C ASN A 93 -10.75 11.48 -5.06
N GLY A 94 -10.63 11.04 -6.31
CA GLY A 94 -11.47 11.51 -7.42
C GLY A 94 -12.96 11.18 -7.25
N ARG A 95 -13.29 10.04 -6.61
CA ARG A 95 -14.67 9.71 -6.21
C ARG A 95 -15.22 10.56 -5.07
N THR A 96 -14.35 11.16 -4.25
CA THR A 96 -14.77 12.01 -3.12
C THR A 96 -15.00 13.46 -3.57
N SER A 97 -14.66 13.81 -4.82
CA SER A 97 -14.75 15.17 -5.37
C SER A 97 -15.86 15.35 -6.43
N ALA A 98 -16.84 14.45 -6.49
CA ALA A 98 -18.03 14.55 -7.34
C ALA A 98 -19.29 14.51 -6.47
#